data_AF-A0A955G8Q7-F1
#
_entry.id   AF-A0A955G8Q7-F1
#
_cell.length_a   1.000
_cell.length_b   1.000
_cell.length_c   1.000
_cell.angle_alpha   90.00
_cell.angle_beta   90.00
_cell.angle_gamma   90.00
#
_symmetry.space_group_name_H-M   'P 1'
#
loop_
_entity.id
_entity.type
_entity.pdbx_description
1 polymer ?
#
loop_
_entity_poly.entity_id
_entity_poly.type
_entity_poly.pdbx_seq_one_letter_code
_entity_poly.pdbx_strand_id
1 'polypeptide(L)'
;MKKNVIIAILLIAILCLGVVLYLQNDSENSSDISNQPQSSQTSESTTSTSSNSKTLDLSNQGLNELPKDDLDDKTIVVLDVSSNNLTGALPAEIRKLTNLEVLIASDNNLTGIPAEIGQLSKLKTANFANNDISGLPLEIGNLSNLETLDLRGNPNVSTYDISLIQPKIPNAQILTD
;
A
#
# COMPACT_ATOMS: atom_id res chain seq x y z
N MET A 1 -17.64 -21.45 2.51
CA MET A 1 -16.62 -20.92 3.46
C MET A 1 -16.11 -19.52 3.12
N LYS A 2 -15.95 -19.12 1.84
CA LYS A 2 -15.43 -17.78 1.48
C LYS A 2 -16.30 -16.57 1.85
N LYS A 3 -17.64 -16.68 1.76
CA LYS A 3 -18.56 -15.58 2.16
C LYS A 3 -18.49 -15.23 3.64
N ASN A 4 -18.21 -16.21 4.51
CA ASN A 4 -18.21 -16.00 5.96
C ASN A 4 -16.95 -15.27 6.43
N VAL A 5 -15.84 -15.42 5.72
CA VAL A 5 -14.58 -14.70 6.00
C VAL A 5 -14.69 -13.24 5.55
N ILE A 6 -15.29 -12.98 4.38
CA ILE A 6 -15.54 -11.61 3.89
C ILE A 6 -16.51 -10.87 4.83
N ILE A 7 -17.56 -11.54 5.31
CA ILE A 7 -18.48 -10.97 6.30
C ILE A 7 -17.76 -10.69 7.62
N ALA A 8 -16.84 -11.57 8.06
CA ALA A 8 -16.06 -11.35 9.28
C ALA A 8 -15.13 -10.13 9.16
N ILE A 9 -14.46 -9.94 8.02
CA ILE A 9 -13.59 -8.79 7.77
C ILE A 9 -14.40 -7.48 7.72
N LEU A 10 -15.55 -7.47 7.05
CA LEU A 10 -16.46 -6.32 7.04
C LEU A 10 -17.01 -6.00 8.44
N LEU A 11 -17.32 -7.02 9.25
CA LEU A 11 -17.79 -6.83 10.63
C LEU A 11 -16.70 -6.27 11.55
N ILE A 12 -15.44 -6.72 11.39
CA ILE A 12 -14.30 -6.17 12.13
C ILE A 12 -14.05 -4.71 11.73
N ALA A 13 -14.13 -4.37 10.44
CA ALA A 13 -13.98 -2.99 9.97
C ALA A 13 -15.07 -2.05 10.53
N ILE A 14 -16.32 -2.51 10.61
CA ILE A 14 -17.43 -1.75 11.20
C ILE A 14 -17.24 -1.57 12.72
N LEU A 15 -16.77 -2.60 13.42
CA LEU A 15 -16.49 -2.51 14.87
C LEU A 15 -15.34 -1.54 15.17
N CYS A 16 -14.27 -1.55 14.36
CA CYS A 16 -13.17 -0.60 14.50
C CYS A 16 -13.63 0.85 14.26
N LEU A 17 -14.51 1.09 13.27
CA LEU A 17 -15.05 2.42 12.99
C LEU A 17 -15.96 2.92 14.12
N GLY A 18 -16.75 2.04 14.74
CA GLY A 18 -17.61 2.37 15.89
C GLY A 18 -16.82 2.72 17.15
N VAL A 19 -15.70 2.05 17.41
CA VAL A 19 -14.82 2.36 18.55
C VAL A 19 -14.09 3.69 18.36
N VAL A 20 -13.66 4.03 17.13
CA VAL A 20 -13.03 5.33 16.84
C VAL A 20 -14.00 6.50 17.04
N LEU A 21 -15.28 6.33 16.67
CA LEU A 21 -16.31 7.35 16.95
C LEU A 21 -16.68 7.44 18.44
N TYR A 22 -16.58 6.34 19.19
CA TYR A 22 -16.86 6.32 20.63
C TYR A 22 -15.76 7.03 21.45
N LEU A 23 -14.50 6.95 21.01
CA LEU A 23 -13.35 7.57 21.70
C LEU A 23 -13.15 9.07 21.37
N GLN A 24 -14.02 9.67 20.56
CA GLN A 24 -14.02 11.11 20.26
C GLN A 24 -15.13 11.88 20.99
N ASN A 25 -15.89 11.24 21.89
CA ASN A 25 -17.07 11.84 22.51
C ASN A 25 -16.96 12.05 24.03
N ASP A 26 -15.76 12.31 24.54
CA ASP A 26 -15.60 12.91 25.87
C ASP A 26 -15.57 14.43 25.73
N SER A 27 -16.75 15.05 25.76
CA SER A 27 -16.89 16.47 26.07
C SER A 27 -17.43 16.60 27.49
N GLU A 28 -16.61 17.21 28.36
CA GLU A 28 -17.01 17.65 29.68
C GLU A 28 -18.17 18.63 29.55
N ASN A 29 -19.31 18.25 30.14
CA ASN A 29 -20.43 19.12 30.40
C ASN A 29 -20.09 20.00 31.62
N SER A 30 -19.85 21.30 31.40
CA SER A 30 -19.90 22.32 32.46
C SER A 30 -20.70 23.53 31.96
N SER A 31 -21.77 23.81 32.70
CA SER A 31 -22.78 24.84 32.49
C SER A 31 -22.26 26.27 32.64
N ASP A 32 -22.66 27.17 31.72
CA ASP A 32 -23.16 28.49 32.12
C ASP A 32 -24.06 29.13 31.04
N ILE A 33 -25.09 29.85 31.49
CA ILE A 33 -26.14 30.52 30.72
C ILE A 33 -25.85 32.03 30.67
N SER A 34 -25.79 32.64 29.48
CA SER A 34 -26.29 34.02 29.28
C SER A 34 -26.38 34.46 27.80
N ASN A 35 -27.61 34.67 27.34
CA ASN A 35 -28.15 35.72 26.45
C ASN A 35 -27.45 36.23 25.16
N GLN A 36 -28.26 36.13 24.09
CA GLN A 36 -28.61 37.12 23.04
C GLN A 36 -27.89 37.14 21.67
N PRO A 37 -28.62 37.55 20.60
CA PRO A 37 -28.35 37.20 19.21
C PRO A 37 -27.66 38.32 18.42
N GLN A 38 -26.93 37.98 17.34
CA GLN A 38 -26.99 38.65 16.03
C GLN A 38 -25.92 38.14 15.05
N SER A 39 -26.39 37.90 13.81
CA SER A 39 -25.74 38.05 12.49
C SER A 39 -24.23 37.86 12.32
N SER A 40 -23.86 37.04 11.33
CA SER A 40 -23.10 37.48 10.15
C SER A 40 -23.15 36.42 9.05
N GLN A 41 -23.67 36.81 7.88
CA GLN A 41 -23.28 36.20 6.60
C GLN A 41 -21.84 36.60 6.31
N THR A 42 -21.08 35.67 5.72
CA THR A 42 -19.94 35.81 4.78
C THR A 42 -19.09 34.55 5.01
N SER A 43 -18.64 33.78 4.04
CA SER A 43 -18.44 34.04 2.62
C SER A 43 -18.13 32.69 1.97
N GLU A 44 -18.47 32.56 0.70
CA GLU A 44 -17.98 31.52 -0.20
C GLU A 44 -16.46 31.35 -0.05
N SER A 45 -16.02 30.10 0.06
CA SER A 45 -14.68 29.70 -0.41
C SER A 45 -14.86 28.45 -1.25
N THR A 46 -15.08 28.67 -2.54
CA THR A 46 -14.63 27.75 -3.58
C THR A 46 -13.10 27.71 -3.59
N THR A 47 -12.55 26.64 -4.19
CA THR A 47 -11.12 26.25 -4.31
C THR A 47 -10.61 25.48 -3.08
N SER A 48 -10.11 24.26 -3.22
CA SER A 48 -9.14 23.82 -4.22
C SER A 48 -9.22 22.31 -4.51
N THR A 49 -8.90 21.99 -5.76
CA THR A 49 -8.64 20.66 -6.32
C THR A 49 -7.60 19.93 -5.46
N SER A 50 -8.04 19.10 -4.52
CA SER A 50 -7.15 18.16 -3.82
C SER A 50 -6.97 16.93 -4.72
N SER A 51 -5.78 16.77 -5.29
CA SER A 51 -5.35 15.48 -5.81
C SER A 51 -5.36 14.50 -4.63
N ASN A 52 -6.47 13.77 -4.45
CA ASN A 52 -6.68 12.81 -3.36
C ASN A 52 -5.76 11.60 -3.52
N SER A 53 -4.46 11.78 -3.30
CA SER A 53 -3.48 10.70 -3.18
C SER A 53 -3.85 9.85 -1.97
N LYS A 54 -4.00 8.55 -2.18
CA LYS A 54 -4.46 7.59 -1.16
C LYS A 54 -3.33 6.63 -0.79
N THR A 55 -3.17 6.42 0.51
CA THR A 55 -2.42 5.29 1.06
C THR A 55 -3.41 4.16 1.36
N LEU A 56 -3.13 2.97 0.85
CA LEU A 56 -3.82 1.73 1.23
C LEU A 56 -2.88 0.92 2.14
N ASP A 57 -3.20 0.91 3.43
CA ASP A 57 -2.48 0.14 4.44
C ASP A 57 -3.24 -1.16 4.74
N LEU A 58 -2.63 -2.27 4.38
CA LEU A 58 -3.06 -3.65 4.64
C LEU A 58 -2.00 -4.40 5.45
N SER A 59 -1.09 -3.68 6.11
CA SER A 59 -0.03 -4.28 6.91
C SER A 59 -0.59 -4.98 8.15
N ASN A 60 0.07 -6.06 8.57
CA ASN A 60 -0.24 -6.78 9.81
C ASN A 60 -1.71 -7.22 9.96
N GLN A 61 -2.31 -7.70 8.87
CA GLN A 61 -3.70 -8.18 8.84
C GLN A 61 -3.81 -9.71 8.81
N GLY A 62 -2.68 -10.43 8.82
CA GLY A 62 -2.64 -11.89 8.72
C GLY A 62 -3.10 -12.42 7.36
N LEU A 63 -2.97 -11.63 6.31
CA LEU A 63 -3.37 -12.00 4.94
C LEU A 63 -2.52 -13.17 4.45
N ASN A 64 -3.16 -14.19 3.87
CA ASN A 64 -2.47 -15.28 3.19
C ASN A 64 -2.38 -15.06 1.67
N GLU A 65 -3.25 -14.19 1.14
CA GLU A 65 -3.29 -13.75 -0.25
C GLU A 65 -3.74 -12.29 -0.30
N LEU A 66 -3.31 -11.55 -1.34
CA LEU A 66 -3.72 -10.17 -1.55
C LEU A 66 -5.09 -10.14 -2.27
N PRO A 67 -6.06 -9.33 -1.83
CA PRO A 67 -7.37 -9.27 -2.48
C PRO A 67 -7.28 -8.56 -3.83
N LYS A 68 -7.21 -9.36 -4.90
CA LYS A 68 -6.97 -8.89 -6.28
C LYS A 68 -8.03 -7.91 -6.79
N ASP A 69 -9.25 -8.03 -6.27
CA ASP A 69 -10.39 -7.20 -6.65
C ASP A 69 -10.27 -5.77 -6.10
N ASP A 70 -9.54 -5.58 -4.98
CA ASP A 70 -9.34 -4.28 -4.34
C ASP A 70 -8.18 -3.49 -4.95
N LEU A 71 -7.46 -4.08 -5.93
CA LEU A 71 -6.29 -3.48 -6.58
C LEU A 71 -6.65 -2.68 -7.85
N ASP A 72 -7.85 -2.11 -7.96
CA ASP A 72 -8.27 -1.32 -9.13
C ASP A 72 -8.39 0.19 -8.88
N ASP A 73 -8.19 0.63 -7.64
CA ASP A 73 -8.26 2.02 -7.22
C ASP A 73 -7.02 2.81 -7.68
N LYS A 74 -7.19 3.56 -8.76
CA LYS A 74 -6.14 4.41 -9.33
C LYS A 74 -5.76 5.61 -8.45
N THR A 75 -6.45 5.88 -7.36
CA THR A 75 -6.05 6.95 -6.42
C THR A 75 -4.92 6.51 -5.49
N ILE A 76 -4.64 5.20 -5.42
CA ILE A 76 -3.60 4.64 -4.57
C ILE A 76 -2.22 5.03 -5.11
N VAL A 77 -1.44 5.65 -4.23
CA VAL A 77 -0.05 6.05 -4.45
C VAL A 77 0.90 5.26 -3.55
N VAL A 78 0.43 4.83 -2.38
CA VAL A 78 1.19 3.98 -1.45
C VAL A 78 0.37 2.74 -1.14
N LEU A 79 0.97 1.56 -1.33
CA LEU A 79 0.40 0.29 -0.92
C LEU A 79 1.35 -0.36 0.07
N ASP A 80 0.87 -0.58 1.29
CA ASP A 80 1.58 -1.35 2.31
C ASP A 80 0.85 -2.67 2.56
N VAL A 81 1.54 -3.78 2.33
CA VAL A 81 1.06 -5.15 2.57
C VAL A 81 2.05 -5.91 3.45
N SER A 82 2.93 -5.19 4.16
CA SER A 82 3.99 -5.78 4.98
C SER A 82 3.47 -6.56 6.18
N SER A 83 4.33 -7.38 6.77
CA SER A 83 4.01 -8.13 8.00
C SER A 83 2.74 -9.00 7.86
N ASN A 84 2.62 -9.72 6.75
CA ASN A 84 1.52 -10.65 6.49
C ASN A 84 2.05 -12.07 6.24
N ASN A 85 1.16 -12.99 5.90
CA ASN A 85 1.51 -14.37 5.53
C ASN A 85 1.40 -14.58 4.02
N LEU A 86 1.61 -13.56 3.20
CA LEU A 86 1.46 -13.67 1.74
C LEU A 86 2.45 -14.70 1.19
N THR A 87 1.97 -15.59 0.33
CA THR A 87 2.77 -16.66 -0.28
C THR A 87 2.73 -16.57 -1.81
N GLY A 88 3.68 -17.23 -2.47
CA GLY A 88 3.77 -17.22 -3.93
C GLY A 88 4.22 -15.85 -4.46
N ALA A 89 3.76 -15.48 -5.65
CA ALA A 89 4.01 -14.16 -6.21
C ALA A 89 2.87 -13.18 -5.89
N LEU A 90 3.18 -11.87 -5.85
CA LEU A 90 2.13 -10.86 -5.89
C LEU A 90 1.22 -11.05 -7.13
N PRO A 91 -0.07 -10.74 -7.04
CA PRO A 91 -1.00 -10.88 -8.16
C PRO A 91 -0.66 -9.94 -9.32
N ALA A 92 -0.86 -10.40 -10.55
CA ALA A 92 -0.69 -9.61 -11.77
C ALA A 92 -1.55 -8.33 -11.79
N GLU A 93 -2.67 -8.34 -11.05
CA GLU A 93 -3.58 -7.21 -10.87
C GLU A 93 -2.91 -5.98 -10.26
N ILE A 94 -1.73 -6.11 -9.63
CA ILE A 94 -0.95 -4.97 -9.15
C ILE A 94 -0.73 -3.91 -10.24
N ARG A 95 -0.62 -4.31 -11.52
CA ARG A 95 -0.49 -3.39 -12.67
C ARG A 95 -1.58 -2.33 -12.78
N LYS A 96 -2.76 -2.58 -12.19
CA LYS A 96 -3.90 -1.67 -12.25
C LYS A 96 -3.67 -0.42 -11.40
N LEU A 97 -2.77 -0.47 -10.40
CA LEU A 97 -2.37 0.65 -9.56
C LEU A 97 -1.42 1.59 -10.30
N THR A 98 -1.86 2.15 -11.43
CA THR A 98 -1.01 2.92 -12.37
C THR A 98 -0.42 4.21 -11.78
N ASN A 99 -0.88 4.63 -10.59
CA ASN A 99 -0.36 5.78 -9.86
C ASN A 99 0.52 5.40 -8.66
N LEU A 100 0.80 4.12 -8.46
CA LEU A 100 1.60 3.64 -7.33
C LEU A 100 3.03 4.17 -7.41
N GLU A 101 3.46 4.84 -6.35
CA GLU A 101 4.82 5.35 -6.17
C GLU A 101 5.61 4.53 -5.14
N VAL A 102 4.92 3.96 -4.14
CA VAL A 102 5.54 3.16 -3.08
C VAL A 102 4.81 1.85 -2.89
N LEU A 103 5.55 0.74 -2.97
CA LEU A 103 5.09 -0.59 -2.63
C LEU A 103 5.93 -1.13 -1.47
N ILE A 104 5.29 -1.43 -0.35
CA ILE A 104 5.91 -2.07 0.82
C ILE A 104 5.30 -3.47 0.96
N ALA A 105 6.10 -4.49 0.70
CA ALA A 105 5.72 -5.90 0.77
C ALA A 105 6.72 -6.72 1.59
N SER A 106 7.42 -6.07 2.52
CA SER A 106 8.39 -6.74 3.39
C SER A 106 7.74 -7.68 4.39
N ASP A 107 8.53 -8.57 4.98
CA ASP A 107 8.12 -9.42 6.10
C ASP A 107 6.88 -10.27 5.73
N ASN A 108 7.04 -11.04 4.66
CA ASN A 108 6.06 -11.97 4.12
C ASN A 108 6.76 -13.29 3.71
N ASN A 109 6.03 -14.21 3.09
CA ASN A 109 6.57 -15.48 2.55
C ASN A 109 6.50 -15.49 1.01
N LEU A 110 6.67 -14.33 0.37
CA LEU A 110 6.61 -14.21 -1.08
C LEU A 110 7.79 -14.95 -1.72
N THR A 111 7.52 -15.74 -2.75
CA THR A 111 8.54 -16.48 -3.51
C THR A 111 8.86 -15.83 -4.84
N GLY A 112 8.12 -14.78 -5.25
CA GLY A 112 8.33 -14.12 -6.53
C GLY A 112 7.64 -12.77 -6.68
N ILE A 113 8.05 -12.05 -7.73
CA ILE A 113 7.46 -10.78 -8.15
C ILE A 113 6.84 -11.00 -9.54
N PRO A 114 5.58 -10.56 -9.79
CA PRO A 114 4.95 -10.72 -11.10
C PRO A 114 5.63 -9.81 -12.14
N ALA A 115 5.72 -10.28 -13.39
CA ALA A 115 6.26 -9.49 -14.52
C ALA A 115 5.50 -8.16 -14.71
N GLU A 116 4.21 -8.16 -14.37
CA GLU A 116 3.32 -7.00 -14.37
C GLU A 116 3.81 -5.82 -13.52
N ILE A 117 4.74 -6.04 -12.58
CA ILE A 117 5.36 -4.95 -11.82
C ILE A 117 5.97 -3.90 -12.74
N GLY A 118 6.55 -4.32 -13.88
CA GLY A 118 7.18 -3.42 -14.86
C GLY A 118 6.23 -2.44 -15.53
N GLN A 119 4.92 -2.53 -15.28
CA GLN A 119 3.91 -1.60 -15.80
C GLN A 119 3.65 -0.43 -14.86
N LEU A 120 4.20 -0.47 -13.63
CA LEU A 120 4.05 0.59 -12.63
C LEU A 120 5.07 1.72 -12.87
N SER A 121 4.88 2.46 -13.95
CA SER A 121 5.84 3.46 -14.42
C SER A 121 6.13 4.59 -13.42
N LYS A 122 5.28 4.80 -12.41
CA LYS A 122 5.49 5.79 -11.34
C LYS A 122 6.18 5.25 -10.09
N LEU A 123 6.44 3.95 -10.02
CA LEU A 123 7.01 3.31 -8.83
C LEU A 123 8.43 3.83 -8.60
N LYS A 124 8.65 4.39 -7.40
CA LYS A 124 9.94 4.92 -6.93
C LYS A 124 10.57 4.00 -5.90
N THR A 125 9.74 3.42 -5.03
CA THR A 125 10.21 2.54 -3.96
C THR A 125 9.48 1.21 -4.03
N ALA A 126 10.24 0.13 -4.10
CA ALA A 126 9.77 -1.23 -3.96
C ALA A 126 10.54 -1.92 -2.84
N ASN A 127 9.88 -2.19 -1.72
CA ASN A 127 10.46 -2.91 -0.59
C ASN A 127 9.92 -4.34 -0.53
N PHE A 128 10.78 -5.31 -0.81
CA PHE A 128 10.50 -6.74 -0.76
C PHE A 128 11.37 -7.46 0.29
N ALA A 129 11.96 -6.71 1.24
CA ALA A 129 12.87 -7.28 2.22
C ALA A 129 12.21 -8.39 3.07
N ASN A 130 13.00 -9.33 3.56
CA ASN A 130 12.55 -10.43 4.43
C ASN A 130 11.41 -11.24 3.80
N ASN A 131 11.71 -11.90 2.69
CA ASN A 131 10.82 -12.81 1.96
C ASN A 131 11.65 -14.01 1.45
N ASP A 132 11.04 -14.92 0.68
CA ASP A 132 11.68 -16.09 0.08
C ASP A 132 11.84 -15.95 -1.46
N ILE A 133 12.02 -14.73 -1.97
CA ILE A 133 12.06 -14.48 -3.42
C ILE A 133 13.26 -15.20 -4.04
N SER A 134 12.99 -16.03 -5.05
CA SER A 134 14.04 -16.82 -5.73
C SER A 134 14.29 -16.39 -7.18
N GLY A 135 13.47 -15.49 -7.73
CA GLY A 135 13.61 -15.03 -9.11
C GLY A 135 13.09 -13.61 -9.29
N LEU A 136 13.79 -12.83 -10.10
CA LEU A 136 13.40 -11.46 -10.44
C LEU A 136 12.96 -11.38 -11.91
N PRO A 137 11.74 -10.91 -12.22
CA PRO A 137 11.32 -10.71 -13.60
C PRO A 137 12.16 -9.62 -14.26
N LEU A 138 12.54 -9.83 -15.53
CA LEU A 138 13.32 -8.85 -16.32
C LEU A 138 12.59 -7.52 -16.51
N GLU A 139 11.26 -7.54 -16.34
CA GLU A 139 10.34 -6.42 -16.40
C GLU A 139 10.55 -5.40 -15.27
N ILE A 140 11.24 -5.75 -14.17
CA ILE A 140 11.72 -4.75 -13.20
C ILE A 140 12.56 -3.68 -13.92
N GLY A 141 13.28 -4.08 -14.98
CA GLY A 141 14.02 -3.16 -15.83
C GLY A 141 13.19 -2.10 -16.56
N ASN A 142 11.86 -2.20 -16.57
CA ASN A 142 10.96 -1.20 -17.15
C ASN A 142 10.57 -0.09 -16.15
N LEU A 143 10.95 -0.22 -14.88
CA LEU A 143 10.64 0.75 -13.81
C LEU A 143 11.59 1.96 -13.89
N SER A 144 11.39 2.82 -14.90
CA SER A 144 12.29 3.94 -15.21
C SER A 144 12.45 4.98 -14.09
N ASN A 145 11.48 5.06 -13.18
CA ASN A 145 11.49 5.98 -12.03
C ASN A 145 11.89 5.30 -10.72
N LEU A 146 12.32 4.04 -10.75
CA LEU A 146 12.70 3.33 -9.53
C LEU A 146 13.97 3.95 -8.94
N GLU A 147 13.89 4.31 -7.67
CA GLU A 147 14.98 4.88 -6.88
C GLU A 147 15.52 3.85 -5.90
N THR A 148 14.66 2.96 -5.38
CA THR A 148 15.05 1.94 -4.41
C THR A 148 14.33 0.63 -4.67
N LEU A 149 15.10 -0.45 -4.75
CA LEU A 149 14.64 -1.83 -4.73
C LEU A 149 15.30 -2.54 -3.54
N ASP A 150 14.55 -2.78 -2.48
CA ASP A 150 15.06 -3.48 -1.29
C ASP A 150 14.74 -4.97 -1.35
N LEU A 151 15.78 -5.79 -1.41
CA LEU A 151 15.74 -7.25 -1.49
C LEU A 151 16.50 -7.91 -0.33
N ARG A 152 16.93 -7.16 0.68
CA ARG A 152 17.63 -7.70 1.86
C ARG A 152 16.80 -8.81 2.53
N GLY A 153 17.45 -9.82 3.08
CA GLY A 153 16.75 -10.95 3.68
C GLY A 153 15.97 -11.81 2.67
N ASN A 154 16.34 -11.81 1.38
CA ASN A 154 15.87 -12.80 0.39
C ASN A 154 17.03 -13.72 -0.04
N PRO A 155 17.28 -14.83 0.68
CA PRO A 155 18.50 -15.63 0.50
C PRO A 155 18.58 -16.35 -0.86
N ASN A 156 17.46 -16.45 -1.58
CA ASN A 156 17.37 -17.16 -2.85
C ASN A 156 17.47 -16.24 -4.07
N VAL A 157 17.56 -14.91 -3.90
CA VAL A 157 17.71 -13.99 -5.03
C VAL A 157 19.07 -14.22 -5.68
N SER A 158 19.06 -14.57 -6.96
CA SER A 158 20.28 -14.81 -7.73
C SER A 158 20.97 -13.50 -8.07
N THR A 159 22.28 -13.43 -7.84
CA THR A 159 23.14 -12.31 -8.32
C THR A 159 23.12 -12.19 -9.83
N TYR A 160 22.86 -13.29 -10.54
CA TYR A 160 22.68 -13.28 -11.98
C TYR A 160 21.46 -12.46 -12.38
N ASP A 161 20.31 -12.63 -11.72
CA ASP A 161 19.09 -11.88 -12.02
C ASP A 161 19.31 -10.38 -11.79
N ILE A 162 19.97 -10.02 -10.68
CA ILE A 162 20.36 -8.65 -10.37
C ILE A 162 21.22 -8.06 -11.51
N SER A 163 22.20 -8.83 -12.01
CA SER A 163 23.08 -8.38 -13.09
C SER A 163 22.35 -8.12 -14.41
N LEU A 164 21.20 -8.77 -14.63
CA LEU A 164 20.37 -8.56 -15.83
C LEU A 164 19.47 -7.32 -15.71
N ILE A 165 19.00 -6.99 -14.51
CA ILE A 165 18.08 -5.86 -14.30
C ILE A 165 18.81 -4.55 -13.99
N GLN A 166 19.93 -4.57 -13.25
CA GLN A 166 20.63 -3.36 -12.80
C GLN A 166 20.98 -2.40 -13.94
N PRO A 167 21.46 -2.84 -15.12
CA PRO A 167 21.76 -1.94 -16.24
C PRO A 167 20.53 -1.21 -16.79
N LYS A 168 19.33 -1.75 -16.58
CA LYS A 168 18.06 -1.19 -17.07
C LYS A 168 17.45 -0.18 -16.10
N ILE A 169 17.79 -0.27 -14.81
CA ILE A 169 17.42 0.67 -13.75
C ILE A 169 18.67 1.32 -13.13
N PRO A 170 19.48 2.06 -13.93
CA PRO A 170 20.81 2.51 -13.51
C PRO A 170 20.79 3.51 -12.35
N ASN A 171 19.64 4.16 -12.10
CA ASN A 171 19.47 5.13 -11.02
C ASN A 171 18.91 4.49 -9.73
N ALA A 172 18.44 3.24 -9.81
CA ALA A 172 17.87 2.55 -8.66
C ALA A 172 19.00 1.96 -7.80
N GLN A 173 18.94 2.23 -6.50
CA GLN A 173 19.73 1.50 -5.53
C GLN A 173 19.08 0.14 -5.27
N ILE A 174 19.79 -0.94 -5.62
CA ILE A 174 19.39 -2.30 -5.26
C ILE A 174 20.08 -2.67 -3.95
N LEU A 175 19.29 -2.94 -2.90
CA LEU A 175 19.79 -3.35 -1.59
C LEU A 175 19.70 -4.86 -1.46
N THR A 176 20.83 -5.50 -1.21
CA THR A 176 20.96 -6.92 -0.87
C THR A 176 21.85 -7.07 0.37
N ASP A 177 21.87 -8.27 0.95
CA ASP A 177 22.78 -8.61 2.05
C ASP A 177 24.24 -8.77 1.60
#